data_AF-A0A7X5Y2G2-F1
#
_entry.id   AF-A0A7X5Y2G2-F1
#
_cell.length_a   1.000
_cell.length_b   1.000
_cell.length_c   1.000
_cell.angle_alpha   90.00
_cell.angle_beta   90.00
_cell.angle_gamma   90.00
#
_symmetry.space_group_name_H-M   'P 1'
#
loop_
_entity.id
_entity.type
_entity.pdbx_description
1 polymer ?
#
loop_
_entity_poly.entity_id
_entity_poly.type
_entity_poly.pdbx_seq_one_letter_code
_entity_poly.pdbx_strand_id
1 'polypeptide(L)'
;MLANPVTLRCSELFDSRTHAVIGISPFNSYFSEMRISELARWARRNFTGFHFYVPDRPAALTLEALGYSPARAEKKSRRQANYLENKIARALSTVEAEDELSTILLNGRVLDEHRNYSAGHARYQDLFASDPEFREGCLESAAWVLEKHPDRKGPLTPTAIEMGARYFLAEVPFFLDTPCILGVQHSVFCYHQCPAFLRKLLETQRGAIASPNQGFIEVTPVSG
;
A
#
# COMPACT_ATOMS: atom_id res chain seq x y z
N MET A 1 12.50 -8.89 11.09
CA MET A 1 11.16 -9.15 10.54
C MET A 1 11.11 -10.56 9.99
N LEU A 2 9.98 -11.24 10.16
CA LEU A 2 9.64 -12.47 9.44
C LEU A 2 9.01 -12.06 8.10
N ALA A 3 9.43 -12.70 7.02
CA ALA A 3 8.94 -12.47 5.68
C ALA A 3 8.21 -13.72 5.20
N ASN A 4 6.92 -13.61 4.94
CA ASN A 4 6.07 -14.72 4.51
C ASN A 4 5.54 -14.42 3.10
N PRO A 5 6.15 -14.99 2.05
CA PRO A 5 5.65 -14.83 0.70
C PRO A 5 4.23 -15.39 0.54
N VAL A 6 3.35 -14.64 -0.13
CA VAL A 6 1.93 -15.03 -0.29
C VAL A 6 1.77 -16.26 -1.19
N THR A 7 2.66 -16.44 -2.16
CA THR A 7 2.70 -17.59 -3.08
C THR A 7 4.15 -18.04 -3.31
N LEU A 8 4.36 -19.22 -3.91
CA LEU A 8 5.68 -19.68 -4.33
C LEU A 8 6.38 -18.67 -5.26
N ARG A 9 5.64 -18.10 -6.21
CA ARG A 9 6.15 -17.04 -7.10
C ARG A 9 6.60 -15.81 -6.33
N CYS A 10 5.86 -15.41 -5.30
CA CYS A 10 6.29 -14.31 -4.44
C CYS A 10 7.59 -14.64 -3.70
N SER A 11 7.82 -15.93 -3.37
CA SER A 11 9.09 -16.39 -2.78
C SER A 11 10.25 -16.23 -3.76
N GLU A 12 10.07 -16.67 -5.01
CA GLU A 12 11.09 -16.54 -6.06
C GLU A 12 11.44 -15.06 -6.32
N LEU A 13 10.42 -14.19 -6.38
CA LEU A 13 10.62 -12.75 -6.54
C LEU A 13 11.30 -12.12 -5.31
N PHE A 14 11.01 -12.60 -4.10
CA PHE A 14 11.69 -12.17 -2.89
C PHE A 14 13.17 -12.60 -2.88
N ASP A 15 13.47 -13.81 -3.34
CA ASP A 15 14.82 -14.36 -3.43
C ASP A 15 15.71 -13.62 -4.45
N SER A 16 15.10 -12.89 -5.39
CA SER A 16 15.83 -12.00 -6.30
C SER A 16 16.47 -10.78 -5.58
N ARG A 17 15.98 -10.42 -4.37
CA ARG A 17 16.49 -9.31 -3.55
C ARG A 17 16.61 -7.97 -4.29
N THR A 18 15.84 -7.78 -5.36
CA THR A 18 15.99 -6.61 -6.24
C THR A 18 15.40 -5.36 -5.62
N HIS A 19 14.09 -5.35 -5.37
CA HIS A 19 13.38 -4.18 -4.90
C HIS A 19 12.21 -4.51 -3.98
N ALA A 20 11.96 -3.66 -2.98
CA ALA A 20 10.78 -3.72 -2.12
C ALA A 20 10.03 -2.39 -2.01
N VAL A 21 8.71 -2.43 -1.97
CA VAL A 21 7.87 -1.32 -1.51
C VAL A 21 7.29 -1.67 -0.15
N ILE A 22 7.49 -0.83 0.85
CA ILE A 22 6.95 -1.00 2.19
C ILE A 22 5.74 -0.07 2.34
N GLY A 23 4.54 -0.66 2.37
CA GLY A 23 3.31 0.09 2.58
C GLY A 23 3.18 0.58 4.03
N ILE A 24 2.94 1.88 4.22
CA ILE A 24 2.70 2.48 5.53
C ILE A 24 1.33 3.18 5.49
N SER A 25 0.31 2.52 6.03
CA SER A 25 -1.05 3.05 5.98
C SER A 25 -1.29 4.16 7.02
N PRO A 26 -1.95 5.27 6.64
CA PRO A 26 -2.46 6.26 7.59
C PRO A 26 -3.40 5.64 8.63
N PHE A 27 -3.49 6.27 9.81
CA PHE A 27 -4.38 5.87 10.92
C PHE A 27 -4.18 4.45 11.48
N ASN A 28 -3.12 3.74 11.10
CA ASN A 28 -2.82 2.41 11.60
C ASN A 28 -1.75 2.46 12.69
N SER A 29 -2.12 2.04 13.90
CA SER A 29 -1.25 2.03 15.07
C SER A 29 -0.10 1.03 14.98
N TYR A 30 -0.16 0.06 14.06
CA TYR A 30 0.94 -0.87 13.77
C TYR A 30 2.25 -0.14 13.41
N PHE A 31 2.15 0.99 12.70
CA PHE A 31 3.29 1.77 12.22
C PHE A 31 3.76 2.80 13.25
N SER A 32 4.35 2.30 14.35
CA SER A 32 5.15 3.11 15.27
C SER A 32 6.49 3.52 14.63
N GLU A 33 7.14 4.54 15.17
CA GLU A 33 8.46 4.99 14.70
C GLU A 33 9.51 3.87 14.79
N MET A 34 9.49 3.11 15.90
CA MET A 34 10.32 1.93 16.09
C MET A 34 10.04 0.87 15.01
N ARG A 35 8.77 0.59 14.72
CA ARG A 35 8.40 -0.39 13.69
C ARG A 35 8.89 0.02 12.30
N ILE A 36 8.74 1.30 11.94
CA ILE A 36 9.23 1.83 10.67
C ILE A 36 10.76 1.71 10.59
N SER A 37 11.46 1.97 11.69
CA SER A 37 12.93 1.84 11.76
C SER A 37 13.38 0.39 11.55
N GLU A 38 12.69 -0.57 12.15
CA GLU A 38 12.95 -2.00 11.93
C GLU A 38 12.65 -2.43 10.49
N LEU A 39 11.57 -1.93 9.89
CA LEU A 39 11.23 -2.19 8.49
C LEU A 39 12.30 -1.63 7.55
N ALA A 40 12.78 -0.40 7.80
CA ALA A 40 13.88 0.20 7.04
C ALA A 40 15.17 -0.62 7.15
N ARG A 41 15.59 -1.00 8.37
CA ARG A 41 16.77 -1.87 8.59
C ARG A 41 16.62 -3.21 7.88
N TRP A 42 15.44 -3.82 7.97
CA TRP A 42 15.17 -5.07 7.30
C TRP A 42 15.26 -4.92 5.78
N ALA A 43 14.63 -3.90 5.19
CA ALA A 43 14.67 -3.71 3.75
C ALA A 43 16.07 -3.42 3.22
N ARG A 44 16.84 -2.52 3.86
CA ARG A 44 18.24 -2.24 3.49
C ARG A 44 19.15 -3.47 3.52
N ARG A 45 18.91 -4.40 4.46
CA ARG A 45 19.68 -5.64 4.55
C ARG A 45 19.28 -6.70 3.51
N ASN A 46 18.08 -6.60 2.95
CA ASN A 46 17.48 -7.66 2.14
C ASN A 46 17.29 -7.25 0.67
N PHE A 47 17.39 -5.97 0.30
CA PHE A 47 17.13 -5.52 -1.06
C PHE A 47 18.18 -4.53 -1.54
N THR A 48 18.46 -4.56 -2.85
CA THR A 48 19.31 -3.56 -3.51
C THR A 48 18.68 -2.17 -3.52
N GLY A 49 17.35 -2.09 -3.59
CA GLY A 49 16.61 -0.84 -3.43
C GLY A 49 15.29 -1.04 -2.72
N PHE A 50 14.78 0.00 -2.08
CA PHE A 50 13.45 -0.04 -1.50
C PHE A 50 12.82 1.36 -1.45
N HIS A 51 11.49 1.39 -1.40
CA HIS A 51 10.74 2.61 -1.15
C HIS A 51 9.73 2.41 -0.02
N PHE A 52 9.41 3.47 0.71
CA PHE A 52 8.19 3.55 1.49
C PHE A 52 7.07 4.07 0.60
N TYR A 53 5.88 3.50 0.72
CA TYR A 53 4.67 4.00 0.09
C TYR A 53 3.66 4.46 1.15
N VAL A 54 3.17 5.69 1.00
CA VAL A 54 2.13 6.28 1.86
C VAL A 54 0.95 6.74 0.99
N PRO A 55 -0.23 6.12 1.11
CA PRO A 55 -1.45 6.56 0.45
C PRO A 55 -2.08 7.76 1.19
N ASP A 56 -1.39 8.89 1.20
CA ASP A 56 -1.78 10.12 1.90
C ASP A 56 -3.01 10.81 1.30
N ARG A 57 -3.06 10.99 -0.02
CA ARG A 57 -4.19 11.62 -0.73
C ARG A 57 -5.45 10.77 -0.64
N PRO A 58 -5.41 9.45 -0.94
CA PRO A 58 -6.61 8.64 -0.91
C PRO A 58 -7.19 8.53 0.51
N ALA A 59 -6.39 8.73 1.58
CA ALA A 59 -6.86 8.60 2.95
C ALA A 59 -8.04 9.53 3.32
N ALA A 60 -8.21 10.65 2.60
CA ALA A 60 -9.41 11.49 2.75
C ALA A 60 -10.70 10.74 2.37
N LEU A 61 -10.65 9.89 1.34
CA LEU A 61 -11.80 9.10 0.87
C LEU A 61 -12.28 8.11 1.94
N THR A 62 -11.35 7.49 2.67
CA THR A 62 -11.66 6.64 3.81
C THR A 62 -12.37 7.43 4.91
N LEU A 63 -11.94 8.65 5.20
CA LEU A 63 -12.61 9.49 6.21
C LEU A 63 -14.00 9.96 5.74
N GLU A 64 -14.16 10.32 4.48
CA GLU A 64 -15.47 10.66 3.90
C GLU A 64 -16.43 9.45 3.94
N ALA A 65 -15.93 8.25 3.64
CA ALA A 65 -16.69 7.01 3.79
C ALA A 65 -17.14 6.75 5.23
N LEU A 66 -16.42 7.26 6.22
CA LEU A 66 -16.77 7.19 7.64
C LEU A 66 -17.65 8.36 8.11
N GLY A 67 -18.12 9.21 7.20
CA GLY A 67 -19.07 10.30 7.47
C GLY A 67 -18.44 11.64 7.84
N TYR A 68 -17.12 11.82 7.64
CA TYR A 68 -16.52 13.14 7.74
C TYR A 68 -16.96 14.01 6.56
N SER A 69 -17.16 15.31 6.78
CA SER A 69 -17.33 16.24 5.65
C SER A 69 -16.02 16.33 4.85
N PRO A 70 -16.07 16.58 3.52
CA PRO A 70 -14.87 16.63 2.68
C PRO A 70 -13.78 17.56 3.23
N ALA A 71 -14.16 18.76 3.69
CA ALA A 71 -13.21 19.71 4.28
C ALA A 71 -12.54 19.19 5.57
N ARG A 72 -13.27 18.43 6.41
CA ARG A 72 -12.71 17.82 7.62
C ARG A 72 -11.85 16.61 7.29
N ALA A 73 -12.28 15.78 6.33
CA ALA A 73 -11.52 14.64 5.84
C ALA A 73 -10.16 15.10 5.30
N GLU A 74 -10.14 16.08 4.39
CA GLU A 74 -8.92 16.65 3.81
C GLU A 74 -7.99 17.26 4.86
N LYS A 75 -8.54 18.03 5.80
CA LYS A 75 -7.73 18.61 6.88
C LYS A 75 -7.09 17.52 7.75
N LYS A 76 -7.82 16.45 8.05
CA LYS A 76 -7.36 15.36 8.91
C LYS A 76 -6.37 14.45 8.18
N SER A 77 -6.62 14.10 6.91
CA SER A 77 -5.72 13.32 6.07
C SER A 77 -4.39 14.04 5.89
N ARG A 78 -4.40 15.34 5.54
CA ARG A 78 -3.17 16.14 5.39
C ARG A 78 -2.35 16.20 6.68
N ARG A 79 -3.01 16.41 7.83
CA ARG A 79 -2.32 16.40 9.13
C ARG A 79 -1.68 15.03 9.39
N GLN A 80 -2.39 13.96 9.09
CA GLN A 80 -1.90 12.60 9.28
C GLN A 80 -0.75 12.27 8.32
N ALA A 81 -0.80 12.71 7.08
CA ALA A 81 0.25 12.57 6.09
C ALA A 81 1.55 13.23 6.58
N ASN A 82 1.49 14.52 6.95
CA ASN A 82 2.65 15.24 7.51
C ASN A 82 3.21 14.55 8.77
N TYR A 83 2.32 14.06 9.64
CA TYR A 83 2.76 13.32 10.83
C TYR A 83 3.49 12.03 10.47
N LEU A 84 3.00 11.29 9.47
CA LEU A 84 3.59 10.04 9.03
C LEU A 84 4.91 10.25 8.29
N GLU A 85 5.01 11.26 7.42
CA GLU A 85 6.26 11.67 6.77
C GLU A 85 7.35 12.01 7.79
N ASN A 86 7.01 12.86 8.78
CA ASN A 86 7.94 13.21 9.85
C ASN A 86 8.34 11.98 10.69
N LYS A 87 7.41 11.02 10.88
CA LYS A 87 7.71 9.77 11.58
C LYS A 87 8.66 8.88 10.77
N ILE A 88 8.48 8.78 9.46
CA ILE A 88 9.39 8.05 8.57
C ILE A 88 10.76 8.73 8.56
N ALA A 89 10.82 10.06 8.47
CA ALA A 89 12.06 10.83 8.53
C ALA A 89 12.86 10.55 9.81
N ARG A 90 12.21 10.61 10.98
CA ARG A 90 12.84 10.29 12.26
C ARG A 90 13.29 8.84 12.32
N ALA A 91 12.46 7.90 11.87
CA ALA A 91 12.82 6.49 11.81
C ALA A 91 14.10 6.27 10.99
N LEU A 92 14.20 6.88 9.80
CA LEU A 92 15.38 6.81 8.95
C LEU A 92 16.64 7.40 9.59
N SER A 93 16.53 8.51 10.33
CA SER A 93 17.67 9.08 11.06
C SER A 93 18.24 8.13 12.12
N THR A 94 17.43 7.22 12.68
CA THR A 94 17.91 6.20 13.65
C THR A 94 18.59 4.99 13.00
N VAL A 95 18.60 4.93 11.67
CA VAL A 95 19.13 3.80 10.89
C VAL A 95 20.43 4.19 10.17
N GLU A 96 20.97 5.39 10.45
CA GLU A 96 22.14 5.96 9.75
C GLU A 96 22.00 5.78 8.23
N ALA A 97 20.82 6.10 7.72
CA ALA A 97 20.54 6.06 6.30
C ALA A 97 21.04 7.35 5.64
N GLU A 98 21.91 7.19 4.65
CA GLU A 98 22.25 8.26 3.70
C GLU A 98 21.10 8.53 2.72
N ASP A 99 20.08 7.66 2.72
CA ASP A 99 18.89 7.78 1.88
C ASP A 99 18.11 9.06 2.23
N GLU A 100 18.06 10.00 1.29
CA GLU A 100 17.20 11.19 1.42
C GLU A 100 15.73 10.77 1.40
N LEU A 101 14.91 11.28 2.32
CA LEU A 101 13.49 10.94 2.38
C LEU A 101 12.77 11.18 1.03
N SER A 102 13.16 12.23 0.31
CA SER A 102 12.62 12.59 -1.01
C SER A 102 12.86 11.53 -2.09
N THR A 103 13.87 10.68 -1.95
CA THR A 103 14.19 9.65 -2.95
C THR A 103 13.49 8.33 -2.65
N ILE A 104 13.27 8.01 -1.37
CA ILE A 104 12.69 6.72 -0.96
C ILE A 104 11.21 6.77 -0.57
N LEU A 105 10.61 7.96 -0.40
CA LEU A 105 9.19 8.10 -0.07
C LEU A 105 8.33 8.34 -1.32
N LEU A 106 7.43 7.40 -1.58
CA LEU A 106 6.34 7.50 -2.55
C LEU A 106 5.07 7.95 -1.85
N ASN A 107 4.76 9.24 -1.94
CA ASN A 107 3.52 9.84 -1.44
C ASN A 107 2.78 10.56 -2.57
N GLY A 108 1.61 11.14 -2.29
CA GLY A 108 0.80 11.83 -3.28
C GLY A 108 1.54 12.93 -4.02
N ARG A 109 2.41 13.70 -3.35
CA ARG A 109 3.21 14.73 -4.02
C ARG A 109 4.11 14.15 -5.12
N VAL A 110 4.75 13.00 -4.87
CA VAL A 110 5.58 12.31 -5.86
C VAL A 110 4.73 11.66 -6.94
N LEU A 111 3.58 11.09 -6.56
CA LEU A 111 2.73 10.31 -7.46
C LEU A 111 1.82 11.16 -8.36
N ASP A 112 1.50 12.39 -7.96
CA ASP A 112 0.68 13.33 -8.75
C ASP A 112 1.30 13.59 -10.14
N GLU A 113 2.64 13.50 -10.26
CA GLU A 113 3.38 13.73 -11.52
C GLU A 113 3.87 12.42 -12.19
N HIS A 114 3.61 11.27 -11.56
CA HIS A 114 4.19 10.00 -11.97
C HIS A 114 3.37 9.29 -13.06
N ARG A 115 3.71 9.51 -14.34
CA ARG A 115 2.96 9.00 -15.51
C ARG A 115 2.62 7.50 -15.46
N ASN A 116 3.56 6.63 -15.10
CA ASN A 116 3.31 5.18 -15.04
C ASN A 116 2.34 4.80 -13.91
N TYR A 117 2.39 5.50 -12.78
CA TYR A 117 1.40 5.33 -11.71
C TYR A 117 0.02 5.77 -12.20
N SER A 118 -0.09 6.94 -12.84
CA SER A 118 -1.36 7.44 -13.38
C SER A 118 -1.96 6.48 -14.40
N ALA A 119 -1.14 5.94 -15.31
CA ALA A 119 -1.58 4.96 -16.31
C ALA A 119 -2.02 3.63 -15.66
N GLY A 120 -1.25 3.12 -14.68
CA GLY A 120 -1.61 1.92 -13.92
C GLY A 120 -2.91 2.11 -13.14
N HIS A 121 -3.06 3.25 -12.47
CA HIS A 121 -4.28 3.59 -11.73
C HIS A 121 -5.50 3.64 -12.67
N ALA A 122 -5.40 4.31 -13.82
CA ALA A 122 -6.47 4.34 -14.82
C ALA A 122 -6.84 2.92 -15.31
N ARG A 123 -5.85 2.07 -15.61
CA ARG A 123 -6.07 0.66 -16.00
C ARG A 123 -6.90 -0.10 -14.96
N TYR A 124 -6.60 0.05 -13.68
CA TYR A 124 -7.36 -0.65 -12.63
C TYR A 124 -8.72 -0.02 -12.35
N GLN A 125 -8.90 1.28 -12.61
CA GLN A 125 -10.21 1.92 -12.60
C GLN A 125 -11.11 1.38 -13.72
N ASP A 126 -10.58 1.22 -14.93
CA ASP A 126 -11.31 0.61 -16.05
C ASP A 126 -11.68 -0.84 -15.75
N LEU A 127 -10.76 -1.60 -15.14
CA LEU A 127 -11.03 -2.98 -14.72
C LEU A 127 -12.12 -3.03 -13.64
N PHE A 128 -12.10 -2.12 -12.67
CA PHE A 128 -13.16 -1.98 -11.67
C PHE A 128 -14.53 -1.62 -12.26
N ALA A 129 -14.56 -0.92 -13.39
CA ALA A 129 -15.80 -0.59 -14.09
C ALA A 129 -16.33 -1.74 -14.97
N SER A 130 -15.44 -2.57 -15.53
CA SER A 130 -15.77 -3.54 -16.58
C SER A 130 -15.75 -5.02 -16.16
N ASP A 131 -15.03 -5.37 -15.11
CA ASP A 131 -14.91 -6.74 -14.58
C ASP A 131 -15.67 -6.86 -13.24
N PRO A 132 -16.83 -7.54 -13.20
CA PRO A 132 -17.62 -7.70 -11.99
C PRO A 132 -16.88 -8.40 -10.84
N GLU A 133 -16.06 -9.41 -11.14
CA GLU A 133 -15.31 -10.15 -10.11
C GLU A 133 -14.18 -9.29 -9.54
N PHE A 134 -13.54 -8.47 -10.37
CA PHE A 134 -12.58 -7.47 -9.89
C PHE A 134 -13.26 -6.43 -9.00
N ARG A 135 -14.41 -5.92 -9.45
CA ARG A 135 -15.19 -4.92 -8.71
C ARG A 135 -15.60 -5.43 -7.34
N GLU A 136 -16.16 -6.64 -7.27
CA GLU A 136 -16.58 -7.28 -6.03
C GLU A 136 -15.42 -7.43 -5.05
N GLY A 137 -14.27 -7.96 -5.51
CA GLY A 137 -13.09 -8.10 -4.67
C GLY A 137 -12.53 -6.78 -4.13
N CYS A 138 -12.58 -5.71 -4.92
CA CYS A 138 -12.22 -4.36 -4.46
C CYS A 138 -13.20 -3.83 -3.39
N LEU A 139 -14.50 -4.05 -3.57
CA LEU A 139 -15.53 -3.63 -2.61
C LEU A 139 -15.41 -4.41 -1.29
N GLU A 140 -15.18 -5.72 -1.34
CA GLU A 140 -14.94 -6.55 -0.15
C GLU A 140 -13.69 -6.11 0.61
N SER A 141 -12.60 -5.84 -0.11
CA SER A 141 -11.35 -5.33 0.48
C SER A 141 -11.56 -3.99 1.17
N ALA A 142 -12.31 -3.09 0.55
CA ALA A 142 -12.66 -1.79 1.12
C ALA A 142 -13.54 -1.93 2.37
N ALA A 143 -14.58 -2.77 2.31
CA ALA A 143 -15.44 -3.05 3.46
C ALA A 143 -14.60 -3.54 4.64
N TRP A 144 -13.72 -4.51 4.43
CA TRP A 144 -12.84 -5.05 5.46
C TRP A 144 -11.93 -3.98 6.12
N VAL A 145 -11.37 -3.06 5.34
CA VAL A 145 -10.57 -1.94 5.87
C VAL A 145 -11.44 -0.99 6.70
N LEU A 146 -12.60 -0.59 6.17
CA LEU A 146 -13.53 0.32 6.85
C LEU A 146 -14.07 -0.29 8.15
N GLU A 147 -14.32 -1.59 8.17
CA GLU A 147 -14.83 -2.30 9.34
C GLU A 147 -13.88 -2.25 10.53
N LYS A 148 -12.57 -2.28 10.27
CA LYS A 148 -11.50 -2.24 11.27
C LYS A 148 -11.05 -0.83 11.64
N HIS A 149 -11.55 0.19 10.94
CA HIS A 149 -11.09 1.56 11.17
C HIS A 149 -11.58 2.09 12.54
N PRO A 150 -10.71 2.70 13.36
CA PRO A 150 -11.04 3.10 14.73
C PRO A 150 -12.16 4.14 14.82
N ASP A 151 -12.30 5.00 13.81
CA ASP A 151 -13.34 6.02 13.76
C ASP A 151 -14.70 5.50 13.26
N ARG A 152 -14.85 4.21 12.96
CA ARG A 152 -16.10 3.64 12.43
C ARG A 152 -17.26 3.84 13.41
N LYS A 153 -18.37 4.35 12.89
CA LYS A 153 -19.63 4.50 13.62
C LYS A 153 -20.77 3.87 12.81
N GLY A 154 -21.43 2.88 13.38
CA GLY A 154 -22.58 2.24 12.76
C GLY A 154 -22.27 1.34 11.55
N PRO A 155 -23.32 0.89 10.84
CA PRO A 155 -23.19 0.00 9.69
C PRO A 155 -22.61 0.72 8.47
N LEU A 156 -21.88 -0.02 7.63
CA LEU A 156 -21.37 0.50 6.37
C LEU A 156 -22.48 0.54 5.32
N THR A 157 -22.63 1.67 4.64
CA THR A 157 -23.55 1.80 3.50
C THR A 157 -22.84 1.37 2.20
N PRO A 158 -23.59 0.95 1.16
CA PRO A 158 -22.99 0.64 -0.14
C PRO A 158 -22.16 1.80 -0.70
N THR A 159 -22.63 3.04 -0.54
CA THR A 159 -21.91 4.25 -0.96
C THR A 159 -20.61 4.45 -0.18
N ALA A 160 -20.58 4.16 1.12
CA ALA A 160 -19.35 4.21 1.91
C ALA A 160 -18.33 3.17 1.44
N ILE A 161 -18.78 1.95 1.15
CA ILE A 161 -17.91 0.87 0.63
C ILE A 161 -17.34 1.26 -0.74
N GLU A 162 -18.16 1.82 -1.63
CA GLU A 162 -17.69 2.27 -2.95
C GLU A 162 -16.68 3.42 -2.85
N MET A 163 -16.87 4.36 -1.94
CA MET A 163 -15.86 5.39 -1.65
C MET A 163 -14.57 4.79 -1.07
N GLY A 164 -14.69 3.81 -0.16
CA GLY A 164 -13.53 3.07 0.35
C GLY A 164 -12.79 2.28 -0.72
N ALA A 165 -13.51 1.74 -1.72
CA ALA A 165 -12.90 1.03 -2.84
C ALA A 165 -12.01 1.95 -3.68
N ARG A 166 -12.30 3.24 -3.75
CA ARG A 166 -11.42 4.23 -4.40
C ARG A 166 -10.09 4.40 -3.67
N TYR A 167 -10.07 4.29 -2.33
CA TYR A 167 -8.81 4.24 -1.57
C TYR A 167 -8.02 2.99 -1.93
N PHE A 168 -8.66 1.81 -1.91
CA PHE A 168 -8.01 0.56 -2.25
C PHE A 168 -7.45 0.56 -3.68
N LEU A 169 -8.24 1.05 -4.65
CA LEU A 169 -7.83 1.18 -6.05
C LEU A 169 -6.59 2.07 -6.23
N ALA A 170 -6.41 3.09 -5.40
CA ALA A 170 -5.21 3.93 -5.46
C ALA A 170 -3.92 3.18 -5.06
N GLU A 171 -4.04 2.11 -4.27
CA GLU A 171 -2.92 1.27 -3.83
C GLU A 171 -2.67 0.07 -4.78
N VAL A 172 -3.71 -0.40 -5.48
CA VAL A 172 -3.64 -1.54 -6.41
C VAL A 172 -2.45 -1.48 -7.39
N PRO A 173 -2.10 -0.34 -8.00
CA PRO A 173 -0.92 -0.25 -8.86
C PRO A 173 0.37 -0.75 -8.18
N PHE A 174 0.59 -0.45 -6.90
CA PHE A 174 1.75 -0.93 -6.16
C PHE A 174 1.63 -2.39 -5.73
N PHE A 175 0.41 -2.85 -5.43
CA PHE A 175 0.20 -4.27 -5.09
C PHE A 175 0.46 -5.20 -6.28
N LEU A 176 0.16 -4.74 -7.50
CA LEU A 176 0.06 -5.60 -8.67
C LEU A 176 1.04 -5.26 -9.80
N ASP A 177 1.68 -4.07 -9.81
CA ASP A 177 2.54 -3.66 -10.94
C ASP A 177 3.57 -2.56 -10.58
N THR A 178 4.20 -2.64 -9.40
CA THR A 178 5.31 -1.74 -9.02
C THR A 178 6.45 -1.71 -10.04
N PRO A 179 6.88 -2.84 -10.66
CA PRO A 179 7.94 -2.84 -11.68
C PRO A 179 7.71 -1.83 -12.80
N CYS A 180 6.50 -1.75 -13.33
CA CYS A 180 6.14 -0.78 -14.37
C CYS A 180 6.20 0.66 -13.84
N ILE A 181 5.72 0.88 -12.60
CA ILE A 181 5.72 2.21 -11.99
C ILE A 181 7.14 2.71 -11.80
N LEU A 182 8.00 1.97 -11.10
CA LEU A 182 9.33 2.44 -10.70
C LEU A 182 10.44 2.13 -11.71
N GLY A 183 10.13 1.45 -12.81
CA GLY A 183 11.13 1.06 -13.82
C GLY A 183 12.14 0.03 -13.30
N VAL A 184 11.75 -0.80 -12.34
CA VAL A 184 12.59 -1.86 -11.76
C VAL A 184 12.25 -3.22 -12.36
N GLN A 185 13.23 -4.14 -12.41
CA GLN A 185 13.01 -5.45 -13.04
C GLN A 185 11.99 -6.31 -12.28
N HIS A 186 12.11 -6.38 -10.96
CA HIS A 186 11.23 -7.12 -10.06
C HIS A 186 10.99 -6.30 -8.81
N SER A 187 9.80 -6.41 -8.22
CA SER A 187 9.51 -5.77 -6.94
C SER A 187 8.55 -6.61 -6.12
N VAL A 188 8.71 -6.56 -4.80
CA VAL A 188 7.76 -7.10 -3.85
C VAL A 188 7.09 -5.99 -3.05
N PHE A 189 5.78 -6.08 -2.86
CA PHE A 189 5.07 -5.22 -1.91
C PHE A 189 5.07 -5.89 -0.54
N CYS A 190 5.50 -5.15 0.48
CA CYS A 190 5.72 -5.63 1.84
C CYS A 190 4.73 -4.96 2.78
N TYR A 191 3.90 -5.76 3.45
CA TYR A 191 2.90 -5.27 4.40
C TYR A 191 2.60 -6.31 5.46
N HIS A 192 1.98 -5.94 6.58
CA HIS A 192 1.72 -6.91 7.66
C HIS A 192 0.55 -7.87 7.38
N GLN A 193 -0.27 -7.60 6.36
CA GLN A 193 -1.41 -8.43 6.00
C GLN A 193 -1.79 -8.29 4.53
N CYS A 194 -1.93 -9.40 3.80
CA CYS A 194 -2.44 -9.40 2.43
C CYS A 194 -3.98 -9.48 2.43
N PRO A 195 -4.69 -8.53 1.79
CA PRO A 195 -6.12 -8.65 1.50
C PRO A 195 -6.46 -9.96 0.79
N ALA A 196 -7.55 -10.63 1.20
CA ALA A 196 -7.94 -11.93 0.67
C ALA A 196 -8.13 -11.93 -0.86
N PHE A 197 -8.69 -10.85 -1.39
CA PHE A 197 -8.85 -10.66 -2.83
C PHE A 197 -7.50 -10.60 -3.57
N LEU A 198 -6.53 -9.84 -3.06
CA LEU A 198 -5.18 -9.78 -3.66
C LEU A 198 -4.48 -11.12 -3.59
N ARG A 199 -4.61 -11.84 -2.47
CA ARG A 199 -4.12 -13.21 -2.34
C ARG A 199 -4.70 -14.12 -3.43
N LYS A 200 -6.01 -14.12 -3.63
CA LYS A 200 -6.68 -14.88 -4.70
C LYS A 200 -6.16 -14.51 -6.09
N LEU A 201 -5.98 -13.22 -6.39
CA LEU A 201 -5.43 -12.76 -7.67
C LEU A 201 -4.00 -13.28 -7.90
N LEU A 202 -3.15 -13.23 -6.87
CA LEU A 202 -1.77 -13.70 -6.93
C LEU A 202 -1.68 -15.23 -7.03
N GLU A 203 -2.57 -15.96 -6.39
CA GLU A 203 -2.62 -17.43 -6.46
C GLU A 203 -3.11 -17.92 -7.83
N THR A 204 -4.17 -17.29 -8.35
CA THR A 204 -4.81 -17.73 -9.61
C THR A 204 -4.15 -17.17 -10.86
N GLN A 205 -3.34 -16.10 -10.72
CA GLN A 205 -2.77 -15.36 -11.85
C GLN A 205 -3.85 -14.93 -12.87
N ARG A 206 -5.06 -14.63 -12.37
CA ARG A 206 -6.26 -14.40 -13.19
C ARG A 206 -6.00 -13.33 -14.24
N GLY A 207 -6.16 -13.71 -15.51
CA GLY A 207 -6.12 -12.80 -16.65
C GLY A 207 -4.84 -11.95 -16.77
N ALA A 208 -3.73 -12.36 -16.15
CA ALA A 208 -2.52 -11.55 -16.03
C ALA A 208 -2.77 -10.13 -15.46
N ILE A 209 -3.77 -9.99 -14.57
CA ILE A 209 -4.08 -8.72 -13.91
C ILE A 209 -2.86 -8.24 -13.10
N ALA A 210 -2.24 -9.17 -12.36
CA ALA A 210 -0.98 -8.96 -11.66
C ALA A 210 0.20 -9.14 -12.61
N SER A 211 1.17 -8.23 -12.53
CA SER A 211 2.42 -8.33 -13.26
C SER A 211 3.18 -9.60 -12.86
N PRO A 212 3.80 -10.32 -13.81
CA PRO A 212 4.62 -11.48 -13.51
C PRO A 212 5.84 -11.15 -12.64
N ASN A 213 6.25 -9.88 -12.59
CA ASN A 213 7.42 -9.40 -11.88
C ASN A 213 7.08 -8.76 -10.52
N GLN A 214 5.80 -8.82 -10.12
CA GLN A 214 5.30 -8.29 -8.85
C GLN A 214 5.01 -9.43 -7.86
N GLY A 215 5.52 -9.29 -6.63
CA GLY A 215 5.20 -10.17 -5.52
C GLY A 215 4.56 -9.44 -4.34
N PHE A 216 4.02 -10.20 -3.40
CA PHE A 216 3.52 -9.68 -2.12
C PHE A 216 4.09 -10.51 -0.97
N ILE A 217 4.63 -9.84 0.04
CA ILE A 217 5.25 -10.44 1.21
C ILE A 217 4.55 -9.91 2.46
N GLU A 218 4.03 -10.85 3.27
CA GLU A 218 3.54 -10.52 4.60
C GLU A 218 4.72 -10.40 5.56
N VAL A 219 4.99 -9.18 6.03
CA VAL A 219 6.14 -8.83 6.87
C VAL A 219 5.66 -8.52 8.29
N THR A 220 6.05 -9.38 9.23
CA THR A 220 5.68 -9.27 10.64
C THR A 220 6.93 -9.20 11.53
N PRO A 221 6.80 -8.72 12.78
CA PRO A 221 7.90 -8.77 13.74
C PRO A 221 8.26 -10.23 14.03
N VAL A 222 9.56 -10.51 14.20
CA VAL A 222 9.96 -11.72 14.92
C VAL A 222 9.50 -11.45 16.36
N SER A 223 8.62 -12.28 16.92
CA SER A 223 7.98 -12.06 18.23
C SER A 223 8.93 -11.41 19.24
N GLY A 224 8.45 -10.36 19.92
CA GLY A 224 9.10 -9.83 21.13
C GLY A 224 8.86 -10.74 22.31
#